data_AF-A0A819SP01-F1
#
_entry.id   AF-A0A819SP01-F1
#
_cell.length_a   1.000
_cell.length_b   1.000
_cell.length_c   1.000
_cell.angle_alpha   90.00
_cell.angle_beta   90.00
_cell.angle_gamma   90.00
#
_symmetry.space_group_name_H-M   'P 1'
#
loop_
_entity.id
_entity.type
_entity.pdbx_description
1 polymer ?
#
loop_
_entity_poly.entity_id
_entity_poly.type
_entity_poly.pdbx_seq_one_letter_code
_entity_poly.pdbx_strand_id
1 'polypeptide(L)'
;GNTTAGTGDTTAGTGDTTAGTGDTTAGTGDTTAGTGDTTAGTGDTTAGTGDTTAGTGETTAGTGDTTAGTGDTTAGTGDTTPGTGDTTAGTGDTTAGTGDTTAGTGDTTAGTGDTTAGTGDTTAGTGDTTAGTEDTTAGTGDTTADTDDTTASETQQTTVSTQQTTTVSSATSTTQPNSSQSSTKNNNGNMINKSITVVMVWFSFLAYFFFSF
;
A
#
# COMPACT_ATOMS: atom_id res chain seq x y z
N GLY A 1 23.23 13.50 24.20
CA GLY A 1 21.79 13.32 24.27
C GLY A 1 21.36 12.79 25.61
N ASN A 2 20.29 12.02 25.51
CA ASN A 2 19.50 11.32 26.51
C ASN A 2 18.48 12.16 27.29
N THR A 3 17.21 11.87 27.06
CA THR A 3 16.07 12.19 27.94
C THR A 3 15.14 10.97 28.01
N THR A 4 14.21 10.95 28.97
CA THR A 4 13.24 9.86 29.18
C THR A 4 12.04 10.45 29.93
N ALA A 5 10.80 10.38 29.43
CA ALA A 5 9.67 11.09 30.05
C ALA A 5 8.31 10.36 30.03
N GLY A 6 7.73 10.04 31.20
CA GLY A 6 6.39 9.43 31.31
C GLY A 6 5.45 10.26 32.17
N THR A 7 4.34 10.71 31.58
CA THR A 7 3.42 11.79 31.99
C THR A 7 4.10 13.15 32.15
N GLY A 8 3.74 14.20 31.42
CA GLY A 8 3.76 14.27 29.96
C GLY A 8 4.45 15.58 29.54
N ASP A 9 4.53 15.87 28.24
CA ASP A 9 5.27 16.96 27.59
C ASP A 9 6.81 16.84 27.66
N THR A 10 7.43 16.77 26.47
CA THR A 10 8.88 16.51 26.27
C THR A 10 9.38 17.19 24.99
N THR A 11 10.67 17.50 24.89
CA THR A 11 11.29 17.99 23.64
C THR A 11 12.77 17.58 23.60
N ALA A 12 13.29 17.38 22.40
CA ALA A 12 14.58 16.83 22.02
C ALA A 12 15.12 17.70 20.84
N GLY A 13 16.16 17.39 20.05
CA GLY A 13 17.09 16.28 20.12
C GLY A 13 18.56 16.69 20.03
N THR A 14 19.03 17.74 20.71
CA THR A 14 18.70 17.93 22.12
C THR A 14 18.41 16.58 22.82
N GLY A 15 19.13 15.51 22.44
CA GLY A 15 18.66 14.12 22.47
C GLY A 15 19.77 13.17 22.00
N ASP A 16 19.70 11.85 22.12
CA ASP A 16 18.67 10.83 22.41
C ASP A 16 17.47 11.22 23.32
N THR A 17 16.22 10.75 23.11
CA THR A 17 15.11 10.92 24.09
C THR A 17 14.00 9.86 24.04
N THR A 18 13.76 9.12 25.13
CA THR A 18 12.62 8.22 25.33
C THR A 18 11.38 8.93 25.95
N ALA A 19 10.16 8.40 25.81
CA ALA A 19 8.97 8.87 26.54
C ALA A 19 7.90 7.77 26.73
N GLY A 20 6.96 7.91 27.67
CA GLY A 20 6.08 6.81 28.13
C GLY A 20 4.74 7.22 28.74
N THR A 21 4.30 8.47 28.55
CA THR A 21 2.90 8.97 28.62
C THR A 21 2.93 10.47 28.31
N GLY A 22 2.03 10.97 27.45
CA GLY A 22 1.90 12.38 27.09
C GLY A 22 3.11 13.01 26.41
N ASP A 23 3.00 13.31 25.11
CA ASP A 23 3.66 14.43 24.40
C ASP A 23 5.22 14.47 24.39
N THR A 24 5.84 14.41 23.19
CA THR A 24 7.31 14.46 23.01
C THR A 24 7.74 15.05 21.66
N THR A 25 8.93 15.64 21.55
CA THR A 25 9.39 16.20 20.25
C THR A 25 10.92 16.24 20.01
N ALA A 26 11.52 15.26 19.32
CA ALA A 26 12.27 15.47 18.06
C ALA A 26 13.75 15.12 17.79
N GLY A 27 13.94 14.65 16.55
CA GLY A 27 15.16 14.65 15.71
C GLY A 27 15.79 16.04 15.54
N THR A 28 16.71 16.50 16.37
CA THR A 28 18.10 16.04 16.34
C THR A 28 18.28 14.66 17.05
N GLY A 29 19.39 13.96 16.83
CA GLY A 29 19.45 12.48 16.89
C GLY A 29 18.75 11.72 18.05
N ASP A 30 18.09 10.62 17.67
CA ASP A 30 17.46 9.54 18.44
C ASP A 30 16.27 9.94 19.33
N THR A 31 15.09 9.32 19.17
CA THR A 31 13.95 9.46 20.10
C THR A 31 13.02 8.23 20.09
N THR A 32 12.46 7.88 21.25
CA THR A 32 11.54 6.77 21.49
C THR A 32 10.31 7.29 22.25
N ALA A 33 9.07 6.82 22.05
CA ALA A 33 7.93 7.27 22.86
C ALA A 33 6.74 6.30 22.92
N GLY A 34 6.20 6.01 24.11
CA GLY A 34 5.17 4.99 24.35
C GLY A 34 4.06 5.40 25.33
N THR A 35 3.53 6.62 25.23
CA THR A 35 2.08 6.87 25.13
C THR A 35 1.90 8.35 24.75
N GLY A 36 1.10 8.64 23.72
CA GLY A 36 1.29 9.79 22.82
C GLY A 36 1.03 11.19 23.36
N ASP A 37 1.40 12.24 22.61
CA ASP A 37 1.81 12.19 21.19
C ASP A 37 3.33 12.42 20.97
N THR A 38 3.88 12.31 19.74
CA THR A 38 5.33 12.56 19.49
C THR A 38 5.68 13.11 18.10
N THR A 39 6.66 14.02 17.98
CA THR A 39 7.08 14.61 16.68
C THR A 39 8.62 14.63 16.49
N ALA A 40 9.19 14.36 15.31
CA ALA A 40 10.65 14.34 15.12
C ALA A 40 11.23 14.87 13.81
N GLY A 41 12.31 15.66 13.91
CA GLY A 41 12.94 16.37 12.79
C GLY A 41 13.83 15.50 11.90
N THR A 42 15.11 15.34 12.25
CA THR A 42 16.08 14.49 11.51
C THR A 42 16.66 13.38 12.41
N GLY A 43 16.55 12.12 11.98
CA GLY A 43 17.12 10.94 12.64
C GLY A 43 16.08 9.93 13.15
N ASP A 44 16.58 8.84 13.73
CA ASP A 44 15.81 7.63 14.03
C ASP A 44 14.75 7.86 15.13
N THR A 45 13.51 7.41 14.88
CA THR A 45 12.34 7.60 15.75
C THR A 45 11.59 6.28 15.99
N THR A 46 11.22 5.99 17.25
CA THR A 46 10.43 4.79 17.60
C THR A 46 9.24 5.11 18.53
N ALA A 47 8.01 5.08 18.02
CA ALA A 47 6.79 5.30 18.78
C ALA A 47 6.05 3.99 19.13
N GLY A 48 5.29 3.98 20.23
CA GLY A 48 4.61 2.82 20.78
C GLY A 48 3.08 2.92 20.79
N THR A 49 2.52 4.07 21.19
CA THR A 49 1.05 4.27 21.23
C THR A 49 0.72 5.77 21.16
N GLY A 50 -0.19 6.18 20.27
CA GLY A 50 -0.59 7.59 20.05
C GLY A 50 0.07 8.23 18.83
N ASP A 51 -0.22 9.51 18.59
CA ASP A 51 0.02 10.11 17.27
C ASP A 51 1.49 10.50 17.07
N THR A 52 2.00 10.27 15.86
CA THR A 52 3.41 10.43 15.49
C THR A 52 3.59 11.28 14.24
N THR A 53 4.53 12.23 14.25
CA THR A 53 4.93 13.00 13.04
C THR A 53 6.44 13.02 12.87
N ALA A 54 6.99 12.55 11.75
CA ALA A 54 8.43 12.51 11.47
C ALA A 54 8.81 13.35 10.23
N GLY A 55 10.02 13.91 10.22
CA GLY A 55 10.51 14.81 9.17
C GLY A 55 11.44 14.13 8.18
N THR A 56 12.59 13.63 8.65
CA THR A 56 13.61 12.96 7.82
C THR A 56 14.30 11.83 8.58
N GLY A 57 14.26 10.60 8.08
CA GLY A 57 14.93 9.43 8.64
C GLY A 57 13.97 8.30 9.04
N GLU A 58 14.55 7.28 9.68
CA GLU A 58 13.87 6.02 10.00
C GLU A 58 12.77 6.20 11.05
N THR A 59 11.55 5.74 10.76
CA THR A 59 10.40 5.83 11.66
C THR A 59 9.79 4.45 11.92
N THR A 60 9.65 4.06 13.18
CA THR A 60 8.90 2.87 13.60
C THR A 60 7.77 3.27 14.55
N ALA A 61 6.52 2.89 14.30
CA ALA A 61 5.36 3.22 15.13
C ALA A 61 4.52 1.99 15.48
N GLY A 62 4.13 1.84 16.75
CA GLY A 62 3.36 0.69 17.24
C GLY A 62 1.85 0.78 17.00
N THR A 63 1.21 1.83 17.53
CA THR A 63 -0.25 2.03 17.41
C THR A 63 -0.59 3.53 17.45
N GLY A 64 -1.53 4.00 16.63
CA GLY A 64 -1.89 5.42 16.50
C GLY A 64 -1.46 6.01 15.15
N ASP A 65 -1.89 7.23 14.86
CA ASP A 65 -1.75 7.80 13.52
C ASP A 65 -0.32 8.29 13.29
N THR A 66 0.22 8.07 12.09
CA THR A 66 1.62 8.34 11.76
C THR A 66 1.72 9.18 10.48
N THR A 67 2.38 10.33 10.54
CA THR A 67 2.77 11.12 9.35
C THR A 67 4.29 11.15 9.23
N ALA A 68 4.85 10.93 8.05
CA ALA A 68 6.30 10.95 7.82
C ALA A 68 6.68 11.77 6.58
N GLY A 69 7.74 12.58 6.65
CA GLY A 69 8.17 13.45 5.55
C GLY A 69 9.05 12.73 4.53
N THR A 70 10.20 12.22 4.96
CA THR A 70 11.17 11.55 4.08
C THR A 70 11.95 10.46 4.82
N GLY A 71 12.13 9.27 4.26
CA GLY A 71 12.81 8.13 4.88
C GLY A 71 11.86 6.98 5.19
N ASP A 72 12.41 5.86 5.62
CA ASP A 72 11.66 4.61 5.66
C ASP A 72 10.77 4.53 6.91
N THR A 73 9.55 4.01 6.74
CA THR A 73 8.48 4.04 7.74
C THR A 73 7.91 2.64 7.97
N THR A 74 7.89 2.18 9.22
CA THR A 74 7.22 0.94 9.66
C THR A 74 6.13 1.27 10.68
N ALA A 75 4.86 0.98 10.38
CA ALA A 75 3.71 1.25 11.25
C ALA A 75 2.92 -0.02 11.58
N GLY A 76 2.53 -0.20 12.84
CA GLY A 76 1.82 -1.39 13.32
C GLY A 76 0.31 -1.32 13.16
N THR A 77 -0.34 -0.31 13.76
CA THR A 77 -1.82 -0.17 13.75
C THR A 77 -2.27 1.29 13.83
N GLY A 78 -2.99 1.81 12.84
CA GLY A 78 -3.44 3.21 12.78
C GLY A 78 -3.15 3.84 11.41
N ASP A 79 -3.65 5.05 11.18
CA ASP A 79 -3.61 5.64 9.83
C ASP A 79 -2.21 6.20 9.53
N THR A 80 -1.66 5.91 8.35
CA THR A 80 -0.25 6.14 8.03
C THR A 80 -0.08 6.98 6.75
N THR A 81 0.53 8.16 6.84
CA THR A 81 0.71 9.13 5.74
C THR A 81 2.20 9.49 5.51
N PRO A 82 2.97 8.67 4.77
CA PRO A 82 4.36 8.93 4.43
C PRO A 82 4.51 9.70 3.10
N GLY A 83 5.39 10.70 3.08
CA GLY A 83 5.61 11.57 1.92
C GLY A 83 6.61 11.02 0.90
N THR A 84 7.77 10.52 1.34
CA THR A 84 8.81 9.96 0.45
C THR A 84 9.65 8.90 1.16
N GLY A 85 9.79 7.70 0.60
CA GLY A 85 10.57 6.60 1.20
C GLY A 85 9.75 5.32 1.33
N ASP A 86 10.40 4.23 1.74
CA ASP A 86 9.76 2.92 1.74
C ASP A 86 8.87 2.74 2.97
N THR A 87 7.69 2.16 2.78
CA THR A 87 6.62 2.10 3.79
C THR A 87 6.18 0.66 4.03
N THR A 88 6.10 0.24 5.29
CA THR A 88 5.46 -1.01 5.72
C THR A 88 4.41 -0.73 6.79
N ALA A 89 3.13 -0.98 6.49
CA ALA A 89 1.99 -0.76 7.40
C ALA A 89 1.26 -2.08 7.71
N GLY A 90 0.94 -2.30 8.99
CA GLY A 90 0.27 -3.52 9.45
C GLY A 90 -1.26 -3.49 9.32
N THR A 91 -1.92 -2.52 9.96
CA THR A 91 -3.38 -2.39 9.98
C THR A 91 -3.80 -0.93 10.10
N GLY A 92 -4.77 -0.46 9.32
CA GLY A 92 -5.19 0.95 9.26
C GLY A 92 -4.94 1.56 7.87
N ASP A 93 -5.50 2.73 7.61
CA ASP A 93 -5.52 3.29 6.27
C ASP A 93 -4.16 3.95 5.93
N THR A 94 -3.66 3.73 4.72
CA THR A 94 -2.33 4.21 4.29
C THR A 94 -2.45 5.18 3.12
N THR A 95 -1.85 6.37 3.21
CA THR A 95 -1.79 7.36 2.12
C THR A 95 -0.33 7.75 1.84
N ALA A 96 0.32 7.04 0.92
CA ALA A 96 1.73 7.20 0.57
C ALA A 96 1.96 8.11 -0.65
N GLY A 97 2.95 9.00 -0.56
CA GLY A 97 3.32 9.94 -1.63
C GLY A 97 4.23 9.34 -2.70
N THR A 98 5.45 8.95 -2.32
CA THR A 98 6.45 8.38 -3.25
C THR A 98 7.35 7.36 -2.55
N GLY A 99 7.58 6.19 -3.14
CA GLY A 99 8.36 5.09 -2.55
C GLY A 99 7.55 3.81 -2.47
N ASP A 100 8.21 2.69 -2.18
CA ASP A 100 7.56 1.39 -2.23
C ASP A 100 6.72 1.17 -0.97
N THR A 101 5.49 0.67 -1.13
CA THR A 101 4.49 0.56 -0.06
C THR A 101 4.03 -0.87 0.13
N THR A 102 4.15 -1.41 1.34
CA THR A 102 3.58 -2.69 1.74
C THR A 102 2.54 -2.49 2.85
N ALA A 103 1.28 -2.86 2.62
CA ALA A 103 0.17 -2.69 3.57
C ALA A 103 -0.54 -4.03 3.85
N GLY A 104 -0.82 -4.31 5.12
CA GLY A 104 -1.51 -5.55 5.55
C GLY A 104 -3.02 -5.49 5.41
N THR A 105 -3.67 -4.65 6.22
CA THR A 105 -5.13 -4.51 6.30
C THR A 105 -5.55 -3.04 6.42
N GLY A 106 -6.50 -2.57 5.60
CA GLY A 106 -6.95 -1.18 5.56
C GLY A 106 -6.81 -0.58 4.17
N ASP A 107 -7.46 0.55 3.94
CA ASP A 107 -7.50 1.17 2.61
C ASP A 107 -6.14 1.79 2.28
N THR A 108 -5.63 1.55 1.07
CA THR A 108 -4.28 1.97 0.66
C THR A 108 -4.35 2.89 -0.55
N THR A 109 -3.93 4.14 -0.41
CA THR A 109 -3.71 5.08 -1.51
C THR A 109 -2.20 5.35 -1.69
N ALA A 110 -1.65 5.07 -2.87
CA ALA A 110 -0.23 5.27 -3.18
C ALA A 110 -0.04 6.14 -4.44
N GLY A 111 0.81 7.16 -4.36
CA GLY A 111 1.07 8.09 -5.46
C GLY A 111 2.03 7.55 -6.52
N THR A 112 3.26 7.19 -6.13
CA THR A 112 4.29 6.70 -7.05
C THR A 112 5.25 5.73 -6.35
N GLY A 113 5.45 4.53 -6.88
CA GLY A 113 6.26 3.46 -6.27
C GLY A 113 5.50 2.13 -6.30
N ASP A 114 6.20 1.03 -6.07
CA ASP A 114 5.59 -0.30 -6.14
C ASP A 114 4.73 -0.53 -4.89
N THR A 115 3.53 -1.08 -5.06
CA THR A 115 2.52 -1.22 -3.99
C THR A 115 2.16 -2.69 -3.79
N THR A 116 2.24 -3.19 -2.56
CA THR A 116 1.74 -4.51 -2.14
C THR A 116 0.72 -4.34 -1.02
N ALA A 117 -0.57 -4.59 -1.28
CA ALA A 117 -1.66 -4.47 -0.31
C ALA A 117 -2.31 -5.84 -0.04
N GLY A 118 -2.67 -6.15 1.20
CA GLY A 118 -3.23 -7.45 1.59
C GLY A 118 -4.76 -7.51 1.58
N THR A 119 -5.43 -6.60 2.28
CA THR A 119 -6.88 -6.62 2.52
C THR A 119 -7.39 -5.18 2.67
N GLY A 120 -8.33 -4.74 1.84
CA GLY A 120 -8.85 -3.36 1.83
C GLY A 120 -8.72 -2.69 0.47
N ASP A 121 -9.43 -1.58 0.27
CA ASP A 121 -9.49 -0.93 -1.04
C ASP A 121 -8.14 -0.30 -1.40
N THR A 122 -7.62 -0.64 -2.57
CA THR A 122 -6.29 -0.19 -3.04
C THR A 122 -6.41 0.79 -4.20
N THR A 123 -5.81 1.97 -4.09
CA THR A 123 -5.68 2.96 -5.18
C THR A 123 -4.20 3.30 -5.40
N ALA A 124 -3.62 2.89 -6.53
CA ALA A 124 -2.22 3.16 -6.88
C ALA A 124 -2.11 4.04 -8.14
N GLY A 125 -1.26 5.07 -8.11
CA GLY A 125 -1.08 6.02 -9.21
C GLY A 125 -0.09 5.56 -10.29
N THR A 126 1.16 5.30 -9.89
CA THR A 126 2.23 4.87 -10.80
C THR A 126 3.17 3.90 -10.09
N GLY A 127 3.44 2.73 -10.67
CA GLY A 127 4.25 1.67 -10.08
C GLY A 127 3.54 0.32 -10.15
N ASP A 128 4.28 -0.76 -9.93
CA ASP A 128 3.74 -2.11 -10.01
C ASP A 128 2.90 -2.40 -8.75
N THR A 129 1.67 -2.89 -8.94
CA THR A 129 0.68 -3.10 -7.88
C THR A 129 0.39 -4.57 -7.68
N THR A 130 0.48 -5.07 -6.45
CA THR A 130 -0.02 -6.38 -6.02
C THR A 130 -1.06 -6.17 -4.92
N ALA A 131 -2.32 -6.50 -5.18
CA ALA A 131 -3.40 -6.40 -4.21
C ALA A 131 -3.95 -7.80 -3.86
N GLY A 132 -4.31 -8.00 -2.59
CA GLY A 132 -5.12 -9.12 -2.14
C GLY A 132 -6.59 -8.86 -2.41
N THR A 133 -7.40 -8.67 -1.36
CA THR A 133 -8.88 -8.66 -1.46
C THR A 133 -9.53 -7.28 -1.26
N GLU A 134 -10.80 -7.17 -1.67
CA GLU A 134 -11.66 -5.95 -1.75
C GLU A 134 -11.60 -5.30 -3.14
N ASP A 135 -11.52 -3.97 -3.32
CA ASP A 135 -11.42 -3.35 -4.66
C ASP A 135 -10.00 -2.83 -4.97
N THR A 136 -9.63 -2.76 -6.25
CA THR A 136 -8.35 -2.16 -6.69
C THR A 136 -8.54 -1.17 -7.83
N THR A 137 -7.92 0.00 -7.74
CA THR A 137 -7.78 0.98 -8.82
C THR A 137 -6.30 1.26 -9.07
N ALA A 138 -5.77 0.85 -10.22
CA ALA A 138 -4.39 1.12 -10.62
C ALA A 138 -4.32 2.09 -11.81
N GLY A 139 -3.37 3.02 -11.75
CA GLY A 139 -2.91 3.77 -12.91
C GLY A 139 -1.84 2.99 -13.67
N THR A 140 -0.68 3.61 -13.85
CA THR A 140 0.40 3.15 -14.74
C THR A 140 1.36 2.18 -14.04
N GLY A 141 1.42 0.93 -14.50
CA GLY A 141 2.34 -0.09 -13.97
C GLY A 141 1.85 -1.50 -14.31
N ASP A 142 2.49 -2.55 -13.80
CA ASP A 142 1.89 -3.88 -13.80
C ASP A 142 0.93 -4.04 -12.62
N THR A 143 -0.05 -4.92 -12.71
CA THR A 143 -1.06 -5.11 -11.67
C THR A 143 -1.41 -6.58 -11.49
N THR A 144 -1.32 -7.09 -10.27
CA THR A 144 -1.78 -8.41 -9.86
C THR A 144 -2.80 -8.25 -8.74
N ALA A 145 -3.99 -8.85 -8.85
CA ALA A 145 -5.05 -8.69 -7.85
C ALA A 145 -5.85 -9.99 -7.57
N ASP A 146 -6.26 -10.20 -6.32
CA ASP A 146 -7.18 -11.25 -5.86
C ASP A 146 -8.49 -10.62 -5.29
N THR A 147 -8.91 -9.53 -5.95
CA THR A 147 -9.98 -8.59 -5.54
C THR A 147 -11.35 -8.88 -6.17
N ASP A 148 -12.41 -8.37 -5.54
CA ASP A 148 -13.77 -8.47 -6.08
C ASP A 148 -13.97 -7.54 -7.30
N ASP A 149 -13.38 -6.33 -7.31
CA ASP A 149 -13.24 -5.49 -8.51
C ASP A 149 -11.79 -4.99 -8.74
N THR A 150 -11.44 -4.75 -10.00
CA THR A 150 -10.16 -4.17 -10.43
C THR A 150 -10.38 -3.21 -11.58
N THR A 151 -10.16 -1.92 -11.36
CA THR A 151 -10.00 -0.91 -12.42
C THR A 151 -8.52 -0.67 -12.69
N ALA A 152 -8.09 -0.67 -13.95
CA ALA A 152 -6.68 -0.44 -14.29
C ALA A 152 -6.53 0.42 -15.57
N SER A 153 -5.62 1.39 -15.57
CA SER A 153 -5.45 2.38 -16.65
C SER A 153 -4.00 2.54 -17.08
N GLU A 154 -3.66 2.09 -18.30
CA GLU A 154 -2.32 2.15 -18.88
C GLU A 154 -1.28 1.20 -18.24
N THR A 155 -1.66 -0.07 -18.05
CA THR A 155 -0.79 -1.14 -17.51
C THR A 155 -0.05 -1.94 -18.58
N GLN A 156 1.15 -2.48 -18.32
CA GLN A 156 1.82 -3.40 -19.28
C GLN A 156 1.33 -4.86 -19.12
N GLN A 157 1.02 -5.29 -17.90
CA GLN A 157 0.42 -6.59 -17.58
C GLN A 157 -0.57 -6.48 -16.41
N THR A 158 -1.81 -6.98 -16.61
CA THR A 158 -2.80 -7.17 -15.53
C THR A 158 -3.10 -8.66 -15.32
N THR A 159 -3.10 -9.14 -14.06
CA THR A 159 -3.45 -10.51 -13.67
C THR A 159 -4.49 -10.46 -12.55
N VAL A 160 -5.69 -11.00 -12.76
CA VAL A 160 -6.76 -11.01 -11.74
C VAL A 160 -7.28 -12.44 -11.53
N SER A 161 -7.46 -12.83 -10.28
CA SER A 161 -7.89 -14.18 -9.86
C SER A 161 -9.43 -14.29 -9.66
N THR A 162 -10.08 -13.18 -9.30
CA THR A 162 -11.50 -13.07 -8.92
C THR A 162 -12.32 -12.18 -9.88
N GLN A 163 -13.54 -11.75 -9.51
CA GLN A 163 -14.67 -11.70 -10.47
C GLN A 163 -15.15 -10.35 -11.02
N GLN A 164 -14.38 -9.27 -10.99
CA GLN A 164 -14.62 -8.11 -11.86
C GLN A 164 -13.32 -7.42 -12.28
N THR A 165 -13.27 -6.94 -13.54
CA THR A 165 -12.09 -6.22 -14.06
C THR A 165 -12.50 -5.26 -15.17
N THR A 166 -12.11 -4.00 -15.05
CA THR A 166 -12.36 -2.92 -16.01
C THR A 166 -11.04 -2.27 -16.42
N THR A 167 -10.53 -2.60 -17.60
CA THR A 167 -9.24 -2.07 -18.11
C THR A 167 -9.41 -0.95 -19.14
N VAL A 168 -8.49 0.01 -19.10
CA VAL A 168 -8.40 1.14 -20.03
C VAL A 168 -7.05 1.13 -20.75
N SER A 169 -6.83 0.12 -21.64
CA SER A 169 -5.65 -0.04 -22.53
C SER A 169 -4.31 -0.40 -21.81
N SER A 170 -3.34 -1.14 -22.36
CA SER A 170 -3.33 -2.10 -23.49
C SER A 170 -2.23 -3.16 -23.29
N ALA A 171 -2.54 -4.41 -23.67
CA ALA A 171 -1.77 -5.66 -23.46
C ALA A 171 -2.14 -6.38 -22.16
N THR A 172 -2.30 -7.71 -22.24
CA THR A 172 -2.75 -8.55 -21.13
C THR A 172 -2.32 -10.00 -21.38
N SER A 173 -1.81 -10.66 -20.35
CA SER A 173 -1.57 -12.11 -20.33
C SER A 173 -2.39 -12.72 -19.20
N THR A 174 -3.55 -13.31 -19.52
CA THR A 174 -4.42 -13.91 -18.52
C THR A 174 -4.02 -15.35 -18.21
N THR A 175 -3.78 -15.66 -16.93
CA THR A 175 -3.69 -17.04 -16.42
C THR A 175 -4.72 -17.24 -15.32
N GLN A 176 -5.77 -18.00 -15.62
CA GLN A 176 -6.90 -18.25 -14.71
C GLN A 176 -6.68 -19.52 -13.85
N PRO A 177 -6.82 -19.46 -12.52
CA PRO A 177 -7.02 -20.62 -11.67
C PRO A 177 -8.47 -20.70 -11.16
N ASN A 178 -9.29 -21.51 -11.84
CA ASN A 178 -10.56 -22.09 -11.37
C ASN A 178 -11.78 -21.16 -11.17
N SER A 179 -12.92 -21.57 -11.74
CA SER A 179 -14.13 -20.76 -11.86
C SER A 179 -15.06 -20.81 -10.63
N SER A 180 -15.51 -19.65 -10.16
CA SER A 180 -16.70 -19.51 -9.31
C SER A 180 -17.82 -18.81 -10.11
N GLN A 181 -18.99 -19.41 -10.26
CA GLN A 181 -20.06 -18.85 -11.10
C GLN A 181 -20.82 -17.73 -10.39
N SER A 182 -20.75 -16.48 -10.88
CA SER A 182 -21.69 -15.44 -10.46
C SER A 182 -23.09 -15.69 -11.05
N SER A 183 -24.14 -15.64 -10.21
CA SER A 183 -25.54 -15.80 -10.64
C SER A 183 -26.39 -14.64 -10.15
N THR A 184 -27.01 -13.91 -11.08
CA THR A 184 -27.93 -12.80 -10.77
C THR A 184 -29.37 -13.24 -10.95
N LYS A 185 -30.21 -13.02 -9.93
CA LYS A 185 -31.67 -13.16 -10.03
C LYS A 185 -32.25 -11.87 -10.59
N ASN A 186 -33.10 -11.96 -11.60
CA ASN A 186 -33.95 -10.83 -12.00
C ASN A 186 -35.23 -10.78 -11.14
N ASN A 187 -35.93 -9.65 -11.16
CA ASN A 187 -37.16 -9.42 -10.36
C ASN A 187 -38.35 -10.34 -10.70
N ASN A 188 -38.20 -11.25 -11.68
CA ASN A 188 -39.20 -12.26 -12.02
C ASN A 188 -38.76 -13.68 -11.62
N GLY A 189 -37.67 -13.83 -10.86
CA GLY A 189 -37.27 -15.08 -10.21
C GLY A 189 -36.64 -16.15 -11.12
N ASN A 190 -36.30 -15.82 -12.37
CA ASN A 190 -35.72 -16.78 -13.31
C ASN A 190 -34.18 -16.72 -13.32
N MET A 191 -33.52 -17.89 -13.19
CA MET A 191 -32.06 -18.00 -13.24
C MET A 191 -31.56 -17.92 -14.69
N ILE A 192 -30.49 -17.16 -14.94
CA ILE A 192 -29.85 -17.05 -16.26
C ILE A 192 -28.39 -17.48 -16.14
N ASN A 193 -28.09 -18.70 -16.56
CA ASN A 193 -26.71 -19.17 -16.69
C ASN A 193 -26.15 -18.72 -18.05
N LYS A 194 -25.16 -17.83 -18.07
CA LYS A 194 -24.42 -17.47 -19.29
C LYS A 194 -23.19 -18.38 -19.44
N SER A 195 -23.28 -19.36 -20.32
CA SER A 195 -22.10 -20.08 -20.80
C SER A 195 -21.33 -19.21 -21.80
N ILE A 196 -20.08 -18.84 -21.50
CA ILE A 196 -19.19 -18.17 -22.44
C ILE A 196 -18.35 -19.24 -23.15
N THR A 197 -18.54 -19.36 -24.47
CA THR A 197 -17.77 -20.28 -25.31
C THR A 197 -16.37 -19.71 -25.54
N VAL A 198 -15.34 -20.45 -25.11
CA VAL A 198 -13.93 -20.06 -25.31
C VAL A 198 -13.54 -20.17 -26.78
N VAL A 199 -13.06 -19.07 -27.37
CA VAL A 199 -12.32 -19.08 -28.65
C VAL A 199 -10.84 -18.96 -28.33
N MET A 200 -10.11 -20.06 -28.52
CA MET A 200 -8.70 -20.19 -28.19
C MET A 200 -7.83 -19.61 -29.32
N VAL A 201 -7.29 -18.41 -29.13
CA VAL A 201 -6.37 -17.78 -30.11
C VAL A 201 -4.93 -17.92 -29.65
N TRP A 202 -4.18 -18.79 -30.33
CA TRP A 202 -2.73 -18.89 -30.18
C TRP A 202 -2.05 -17.79 -30.99
N PHE A 203 -1.08 -17.08 -30.41
CA PHE A 203 -0.13 -16.25 -31.16
C PHE A 203 1.30 -16.76 -30.96
N SER A 204 1.87 -17.30 -32.04
CA SER A 204 3.26 -17.73 -32.09
C SER A 204 4.20 -16.53 -32.25
N PHE A 205 5.14 -16.35 -31.33
CA PHE A 205 6.29 -15.47 -31.56
C PHE A 205 7.29 -16.18 -32.49
N LEU A 206 7.26 -15.83 -33.77
CA LEU A 206 8.31 -16.18 -34.72
C LEU A 206 9.40 -15.11 -34.67
N ALA A 207 10.40 -15.30 -33.81
CA ALA A 207 11.57 -14.42 -33.74
C ALA A 207 12.37 -14.49 -35.05
N TYR A 208 12.21 -13.48 -35.91
CA TYR A 208 12.99 -13.31 -37.14
C TYR A 208 14.42 -12.88 -36.78
N PHE A 209 15.31 -13.86 -36.60
CA PHE A 209 16.74 -13.63 -36.42
C PHE A 209 17.53 -14.36 -37.50
N PHE A 210 17.60 -13.80 -38.73
CA PHE A 210 18.62 -14.17 -39.71
C PHE A 210 18.85 -13.10 -40.79
N PHE A 211 20.12 -12.65 -40.85
CA PHE A 211 20.89 -12.27 -42.05
C PHE A 211 20.59 -10.99 -42.87
N SER A 212 21.61 -10.10 -42.86
CA SER A 212 22.12 -9.24 -43.94
C SER A 212 21.18 -8.43 -44.84
N PHE A 213 21.32 -7.10 -44.72
CA PHE A 213 21.92 -6.30 -45.80
C PHE A 213 22.81 -5.19 -45.23
#